data_AF-S4P2B1-F1
#
_entry.id   AF-S4P2B1-F1
#
_cell.length_a   1.000
_cell.length_b   1.000
_cell.length_c   1.000
_cell.angle_alpha   90.00
_cell.angle_beta   90.00
_cell.angle_gamma   90.00
#
_symmetry.space_group_name_H-M   'P 1'
#
loop_
_entity.id
_entity.type
_entity.pdbx_description
1 polymer ?
#
loop_
_entity_poly.entity_id
_entity_poly.type
_entity_poly.pdbx_seq_one_letter_code
_entity_poly.pdbx_strand_id
1 'polypeptide(L)'
;MCVHLGLMLGVGGQMIELRRVRSGIQGEQEGMVTMHDILDAQWAYENHKDETYLRRVIKPLEGLLIAHKRIFIKDSAINAVCYGAKVLLPGILRYEDGIEIDQEIVIVTAKGEAVALAVALMTTSTMACCDHGVAAKLKRVIMERDTYPRKWGLGPKASQKKMLIQQGKLDKFGKPNESTPSEWLNSYVDYKVKKEAENGDEKVEEGGRKRTASTANAEDPNNSVEVKAEKKKKKKKRDTEAEVDTPAEAEPVAEDADTTAADDSVRK
;
A
#
# COMPACT_ATOMS: atom_id res chain seq x y z
N MET A 1 -17.81 -4.02 -31.87
CA MET A 1 -17.00 -3.60 -33.04
C MET A 1 -17.32 -4.46 -34.26
N CYS A 2 -16.65 -5.59 -34.52
CA CYS A 2 -16.78 -6.31 -35.80
C CYS A 2 -18.22 -6.70 -36.19
N VAL A 3 -19.03 -7.17 -35.22
CA VAL A 3 -20.47 -7.45 -35.43
C VAL A 3 -21.25 -6.18 -35.81
N HIS A 4 -20.98 -5.05 -35.16
CA HIS A 4 -21.65 -3.77 -35.47
C HIS A 4 -21.27 -3.26 -36.87
N LEU A 5 -20.01 -3.47 -37.28
CA LEU A 5 -19.56 -3.16 -38.64
C LEU A 5 -20.32 -4.00 -39.67
N GLY A 6 -20.48 -5.30 -39.41
CA GLY A 6 -21.27 -6.21 -40.26
C GLY A 6 -22.76 -5.87 -40.33
N LEU A 7 -23.34 -5.38 -39.24
CA LEU A 7 -24.72 -4.86 -39.22
C LEU A 7 -24.84 -3.55 -40.01
N MET A 8 -23.89 -2.62 -39.89
CA MET A 8 -23.84 -1.38 -40.71
C MET A 8 -23.72 -1.67 -42.21
N LEU A 9 -22.98 -2.71 -42.59
CA LEU A 9 -22.80 -3.13 -43.98
C LEU A 9 -23.95 -4.02 -44.50
N GLY A 10 -24.93 -4.38 -43.66
CA GLY A 10 -26.08 -5.22 -44.02
C GLY A 10 -25.78 -6.71 -44.33
N VAL A 11 -24.52 -7.08 -44.52
CA VAL A 11 -24.08 -8.44 -44.86
C VAL A 11 -23.76 -9.33 -43.65
N GLY A 12 -23.78 -8.77 -42.44
CA GLY A 12 -23.32 -9.45 -41.23
C GLY A 12 -21.78 -9.48 -41.13
N GLY A 13 -21.26 -9.85 -39.95
CA GLY A 13 -19.82 -9.85 -39.72
C GLY A 13 -19.41 -10.47 -38.40
N GLN A 14 -18.33 -11.24 -38.43
CA GLN A 14 -17.75 -11.92 -37.26
C GLN A 14 -16.23 -11.68 -37.21
N MET A 15 -15.65 -11.78 -36.03
CA MET A 15 -14.20 -11.63 -35.84
C MET A 15 -13.52 -12.98 -36.10
N ILE A 16 -12.71 -13.06 -37.15
CA ILE A 16 -12.01 -14.29 -37.56
C ILE A 16 -10.73 -14.45 -36.73
N GLU A 17 -9.88 -13.42 -36.72
CA GLU A 17 -8.63 -13.38 -35.97
C GLU A 17 -8.48 -12.05 -35.22
N LEU A 18 -7.69 -12.05 -34.14
CA LEU A 18 -7.35 -10.84 -33.38
C LEU A 18 -5.93 -10.96 -32.81
N ARG A 19 -5.04 -10.06 -33.23
CA ARG A 19 -3.68 -9.90 -32.67
C ARG A 19 -3.59 -8.57 -31.92
N ARG A 20 -3.11 -8.59 -30.67
CA ARG A 20 -2.89 -7.38 -29.86
C ARG A 20 -1.47 -6.86 -30.09
N VAL A 21 -1.35 -5.79 -30.89
CA VAL A 21 -0.07 -5.14 -31.24
C VAL A 21 0.51 -4.24 -30.12
N ARG A 22 -0.30 -3.83 -29.13
CA ARG A 22 0.10 -2.97 -28.02
C ARG A 22 -0.69 -3.27 -26.74
N SER A 23 -0.04 -3.15 -25.59
CA SER A 23 -0.67 -3.25 -24.27
C SER A 23 -0.06 -2.19 -23.33
N GLY A 24 -0.82 -1.12 -23.07
CA GLY A 24 -0.32 0.03 -22.31
C GLY A 24 0.87 0.69 -23.02
N ILE A 25 2.00 0.81 -22.31
CA ILE A 25 3.23 1.41 -22.88
C ILE A 25 4.01 0.44 -23.78
N GLN A 26 3.84 -0.88 -23.63
CA GLN A 26 4.60 -1.89 -24.38
C GLN A 26 3.94 -2.18 -25.73
N GLY A 27 4.71 -2.06 -26.82
CA GLY A 27 4.31 -2.42 -28.19
C GLY A 27 5.09 -3.61 -28.74
N GLU A 28 4.62 -4.21 -29.85
CA GLU A 28 5.26 -5.41 -30.42
C GLU A 28 6.68 -5.22 -30.95
N GLN A 29 7.07 -3.98 -31.26
CA GLN A 29 8.39 -3.64 -31.81
C GLN A 29 9.51 -3.66 -30.75
N GLU A 30 9.18 -3.46 -29.47
CA GLU A 30 10.18 -3.35 -28.40
C GLU A 30 10.14 -4.55 -27.46
N GLY A 31 11.01 -5.53 -27.71
CA GLY A 31 11.24 -6.65 -26.79
C GLY A 31 10.00 -7.53 -26.55
N MET A 32 9.24 -7.82 -27.61
CA MET A 32 8.40 -9.01 -27.64
C MET A 32 9.30 -10.25 -27.60
N VAL A 33 8.96 -11.21 -26.73
CA VAL A 33 9.63 -12.50 -26.59
C VAL A 33 8.63 -13.63 -26.78
N THR A 34 9.10 -14.77 -27.27
CA THR A 34 8.32 -15.99 -27.43
C THR A 34 8.48 -16.91 -26.22
N MET A 35 7.62 -17.93 -26.10
CA MET A 35 7.76 -18.96 -25.06
C MET A 35 9.04 -19.80 -25.23
N HIS A 36 9.58 -19.90 -26.44
CA HIS A 36 10.84 -20.60 -26.71
C HIS A 36 12.04 -19.81 -26.15
N ASP A 37 12.07 -18.49 -26.35
CA ASP A 37 13.13 -17.63 -25.81
C ASP A 37 13.21 -17.69 -24.28
N ILE A 38 12.06 -17.86 -23.60
CA ILE A 38 11.99 -18.04 -22.14
C ILE A 38 12.58 -19.38 -21.71
N LEU A 39 12.27 -20.47 -22.43
CA LEU A 39 12.81 -21.80 -22.15
C LEU A 39 14.33 -21.84 -22.35
N ASP A 40 14.81 -21.28 -23.46
CA ASP A 40 16.24 -21.25 -23.80
C ASP A 40 17.03 -20.37 -22.82
N ALA A 41 16.46 -19.24 -22.38
CA ALA A 41 17.06 -18.38 -21.36
C ALA A 41 17.15 -19.05 -19.99
N GLN A 42 16.14 -19.83 -19.60
CA GLN A 42 16.19 -20.61 -18.35
C GLN A 42 17.25 -21.73 -18.43
N TRP A 43 17.29 -22.46 -19.54
CA TRP A 43 18.27 -23.53 -19.75
C TRP A 43 19.72 -22.99 -19.76
N ALA A 44 19.96 -21.87 -20.43
CA ALA A 44 21.28 -21.23 -20.44
C ALA A 44 21.74 -20.80 -19.03
N TYR A 45 20.81 -20.31 -18.20
CA TYR A 45 21.09 -19.96 -16.81
C TYR A 45 21.41 -21.20 -15.96
N GLU A 46 20.65 -22.29 -16.09
CA GLU A 46 20.88 -23.52 -15.31
C GLU A 46 22.18 -24.23 -15.71
N ASN A 47 22.46 -24.35 -17.01
CA ASN A 47 23.60 -25.12 -17.52
C ASN A 47 24.93 -24.33 -17.51
N HIS A 48 24.89 -23.03 -17.80
CA HIS A 48 26.09 -22.20 -17.97
C HIS A 48 26.24 -21.09 -16.91
N LYS A 49 25.21 -20.86 -16.07
CA LYS A 49 25.14 -19.74 -15.12
C LYS A 49 25.26 -18.37 -15.78
N ASP A 50 24.89 -18.28 -17.06
CA ASP A 50 24.85 -17.03 -17.80
C ASP A 50 23.49 -16.34 -17.61
N GLU A 51 23.51 -15.18 -16.98
CA GLU A 51 22.31 -14.37 -16.74
C GLU A 51 21.97 -13.43 -17.92
N THR A 52 22.84 -13.27 -18.92
CA THR A 52 22.69 -12.24 -19.96
C THR A 52 21.41 -12.42 -20.77
N TYR A 53 21.07 -13.66 -21.13
CA TYR A 53 19.85 -13.95 -21.87
C TYR A 53 18.60 -13.74 -21.00
N LEU A 54 18.62 -14.22 -19.75
CA LEU A 54 17.51 -14.07 -18.81
C LEU A 54 17.21 -12.59 -18.48
N ARG A 55 18.25 -11.77 -18.29
CA ARG A 55 18.15 -10.31 -18.09
C ARG A 55 17.68 -9.53 -19.32
N ARG A 56 17.78 -10.11 -20.53
CA ARG A 56 17.19 -9.56 -21.76
C ARG A 56 15.71 -9.88 -21.88
N VAL A 57 15.30 -11.08 -21.47
CA VAL A 57 13.91 -11.54 -21.51
C VAL A 57 13.05 -10.88 -20.44
N ILE A 58 13.57 -10.77 -19.21
CA ILE A 58 12.84 -10.20 -18.07
C ILE A 58 13.13 -8.69 -17.97
N LYS A 59 12.16 -7.86 -18.36
CA LYS A 59 12.22 -6.40 -18.19
C LYS A 59 11.89 -5.97 -16.75
N PRO A 60 12.52 -4.91 -16.22
CA PRO A 60 12.17 -4.33 -14.92
C PRO A 60 10.77 -3.69 -14.95
N LEU A 61 10.07 -3.73 -13.81
CA LEU A 61 8.67 -3.27 -13.68
C LEU A 61 8.52 -1.75 -13.90
N GLU A 62 9.59 -1.00 -13.66
CA GLU A 62 9.74 0.43 -13.99
C GLU A 62 9.38 0.72 -15.45
N GLY A 63 9.64 -0.22 -16.36
CA GLY A 63 9.32 -0.11 -17.79
C GLY A 63 7.83 -0.01 -18.11
N LEU A 64 6.94 -0.31 -17.15
CA LEU A 64 5.49 -0.10 -17.27
C LEU A 64 5.04 1.28 -16.77
N LEU A 65 5.87 1.94 -15.96
CA LEU A 65 5.52 3.14 -15.19
C LEU A 65 5.94 4.45 -15.86
N ILE A 66 6.59 4.38 -17.01
CA ILE A 66 7.14 5.51 -17.79
C ILE A 66 6.07 6.58 -18.12
N ALA A 67 4.80 6.19 -18.25
CA ALA A 67 3.71 7.11 -18.58
C ALA A 67 3.30 8.07 -17.44
N HIS A 68 3.65 7.76 -16.19
CA HIS A 68 3.24 8.52 -15.03
C HIS A 68 4.32 9.54 -14.61
N LYS A 69 3.88 10.69 -14.09
CA LYS A 69 4.79 11.71 -13.57
C LYS A 69 5.48 11.24 -12.28
N ARG A 70 6.75 11.63 -12.12
CA ARG A 70 7.65 11.08 -11.10
C ARG A 70 7.91 12.07 -9.96
N ILE A 71 7.88 11.56 -8.74
CA ILE A 71 8.37 12.25 -7.54
C ILE A 71 9.52 11.43 -6.94
N PHE A 72 10.69 12.05 -6.87
CA PHE A 72 11.88 11.45 -6.26
C PHE A 72 11.90 11.72 -4.76
N ILE A 73 12.02 10.66 -3.95
CA ILE A 73 12.01 10.72 -2.49
C ILE A 73 13.42 10.45 -1.93
N LYS A 74 13.74 11.11 -0.81
CA LYS A 74 14.97 10.90 -0.02
C LYS A 74 15.01 9.51 0.58
N ASP A 75 16.17 8.88 0.59
CA ASP A 75 16.38 7.51 1.10
C ASP A 75 15.88 7.28 2.54
N SER A 76 15.88 8.33 3.37
CA SER A 76 15.37 8.28 4.75
C SER A 76 13.85 8.11 4.85
N ALA A 77 13.11 8.41 3.79
CA ALA A 77 11.64 8.35 3.73
C ALA A 77 11.11 7.14 2.94
N ILE A 78 11.95 6.45 2.12
CA ILE A 78 11.52 5.31 1.30
C ILE A 78 10.84 4.22 2.15
N ASN A 79 11.50 3.73 3.21
CA ASN A 79 10.92 2.63 4.00
C ASN A 79 9.64 3.07 4.72
N ALA A 80 9.52 4.34 5.13
CA ALA A 80 8.25 4.84 5.69
C ALA A 80 7.10 4.74 4.66
N VAL A 81 7.37 5.03 3.39
CA VAL A 81 6.41 4.84 2.28
C VAL A 81 6.09 3.35 2.08
N CYS A 82 7.06 2.43 2.17
CA CYS A 82 6.82 0.98 2.11
C CYS A 82 5.90 0.46 3.24
N TYR A 83 5.89 1.12 4.39
CA TYR A 83 4.94 0.87 5.49
C TYR A 83 3.58 1.56 5.34
N GLY A 84 3.36 2.31 4.26
CA GLY A 84 2.09 2.99 4.00
C GLY A 84 2.01 4.44 4.49
N ALA A 85 3.13 5.06 4.90
CA ALA A 85 3.12 6.47 5.29
C ALA A 85 2.87 7.39 4.09
N LYS A 86 2.09 8.46 4.28
CA LYS A 86 1.87 9.49 3.25
C LYS A 86 3.17 10.20 2.92
N VAL A 87 3.34 10.64 1.67
CA VAL A 87 4.52 11.43 1.27
C VAL A 87 4.37 12.84 1.80
N LEU A 88 5.30 13.24 2.67
CA LEU A 88 5.43 14.61 3.16
C LEU A 88 6.43 15.37 2.30
N LEU A 89 6.16 16.66 2.11
CA LEU A 89 7.00 17.58 1.33
C LEU A 89 8.50 17.55 1.71
N PRO A 90 8.92 17.58 3.00
CA PRO A 90 10.34 17.46 3.37
C PRO A 90 10.99 16.10 3.01
N GLY A 91 10.21 15.07 2.67
CA GLY A 91 10.70 13.78 2.18
C GLY A 91 11.07 13.80 0.69
N ILE A 92 10.64 14.80 -0.07
CA ILE A 92 10.87 14.91 -1.50
C ILE A 92 12.27 15.48 -1.77
N LEU A 93 12.89 15.01 -2.85
CA LEU A 93 14.19 15.45 -3.36
C LEU A 93 14.04 16.24 -4.66
N ARG A 94 13.23 15.73 -5.61
CA ARG A 94 12.92 16.33 -6.91
C ARG A 94 11.52 15.89 -7.34
N TYR A 95 10.88 16.64 -8.23
CA TYR A 95 9.57 16.33 -8.80
C TYR A 95 9.53 16.74 -10.27
N GLU A 96 8.66 16.10 -11.03
CA GLU A 96 8.39 16.40 -12.43
C GLU A 96 7.42 17.60 -12.56
N ASP A 97 7.41 18.25 -13.74
CA ASP A 97 6.63 19.48 -13.95
C ASP A 97 5.16 19.20 -14.34
N GLY A 98 4.29 20.17 -14.06
CA GLY A 98 2.86 20.14 -14.34
C GLY A 98 2.10 19.03 -13.61
N ILE A 99 2.54 18.62 -12.43
CA ILE A 99 1.76 17.71 -11.57
C ILE A 99 0.51 18.47 -11.12
N GLU A 100 -0.66 17.88 -11.39
CA GLU A 100 -1.96 18.40 -11.00
C GLU A 100 -2.50 17.70 -9.76
N ILE A 101 -3.50 18.30 -9.09
CA ILE A 101 -4.17 17.69 -7.94
C ILE A 101 -4.96 16.46 -8.42
N ASP A 102 -4.96 15.41 -7.59
CA ASP A 102 -5.58 14.11 -7.85
C ASP A 102 -5.02 13.33 -9.07
N GLN A 103 -3.91 13.78 -9.66
CA GLN A 103 -3.20 13.06 -10.71
C GLN A 103 -2.48 11.80 -10.17
N GLU A 104 -2.48 10.73 -10.98
CA GLU A 104 -1.71 9.51 -10.69
C GLU A 104 -0.22 9.70 -10.99
N ILE A 105 0.60 9.46 -9.97
CA ILE A 105 2.04 9.67 -9.98
C ILE A 105 2.79 8.44 -9.46
N VAL A 106 4.04 8.32 -9.86
CA VAL A 106 4.96 7.28 -9.37
C VAL A 106 5.97 7.92 -8.42
N ILE A 107 6.11 7.29 -7.25
CA ILE A 107 7.15 7.60 -6.29
C ILE A 107 8.38 6.77 -6.63
N VAL A 108 9.52 7.44 -6.79
CA VAL A 108 10.78 6.86 -7.26
C VAL A 108 11.89 7.12 -6.23
N THR A 109 12.83 6.19 -6.10
CA THR A 109 14.08 6.43 -5.33
C THR A 109 15.06 7.30 -6.12
N ALA A 110 16.10 7.83 -5.47
CA ALA A 110 17.17 8.56 -6.17
C ALA A 110 17.88 7.72 -7.26
N LYS A 111 17.76 6.38 -7.22
CA LYS A 111 18.35 5.46 -8.20
C LYS A 111 17.45 5.16 -9.41
N GLY A 112 16.17 5.54 -9.36
CA GLY A 112 15.18 5.20 -10.40
C GLY A 112 14.27 4.01 -10.07
N GLU A 113 14.38 3.39 -8.90
CA GLU A 113 13.54 2.24 -8.48
C GLU A 113 12.12 2.72 -8.15
N ALA A 114 11.07 2.00 -8.56
CA ALA A 114 9.69 2.37 -8.29
C ALA A 114 9.24 1.92 -6.88
N VAL A 115 8.98 2.88 -6.00
CA VAL A 115 8.57 2.62 -4.61
C VAL A 115 7.08 2.33 -4.52
N ALA A 116 6.25 3.21 -5.08
CA ALA A 116 4.80 3.16 -4.96
C ALA A 116 4.09 4.01 -6.01
N LEU A 117 2.87 3.61 -6.37
CA LEU A 117 1.88 4.45 -7.03
C LEU A 117 1.14 5.30 -6.00
N ALA A 118 0.97 6.58 -6.29
CA ALA A 118 0.30 7.55 -5.44
C ALA A 118 -0.59 8.50 -6.24
N VAL A 119 -1.41 9.24 -5.51
CA VAL A 119 -2.26 10.32 -6.01
C VAL A 119 -1.71 11.62 -5.42
N ALA A 120 -1.42 12.60 -6.27
CA ALA A 120 -0.92 13.91 -5.87
C ALA A 120 -2.00 14.70 -5.10
N LEU A 121 -1.62 15.31 -3.99
CA LEU A 121 -2.48 16.22 -3.20
C LEU A 121 -2.04 17.69 -3.31
N MET A 122 -0.97 17.95 -4.06
CA MET A 122 -0.35 19.25 -4.26
C MET A 122 0.04 19.37 -5.73
N THR A 123 -0.14 20.55 -6.32
CA THR A 123 0.40 20.88 -7.65
C THR A 123 1.90 21.16 -7.57
N THR A 124 2.61 21.07 -8.71
CA THR A 124 4.03 21.49 -8.81
C THR A 124 4.28 22.88 -8.23
N SER A 125 3.41 23.86 -8.48
CA SER A 125 3.54 25.22 -7.92
C SER A 125 3.42 25.25 -6.39
N THR A 126 2.43 24.56 -5.81
CA THR A 126 2.30 24.47 -4.34
C THR A 126 3.43 23.68 -3.69
N MET A 127 4.00 22.70 -4.39
CA MET A 127 5.20 21.97 -3.94
C MET A 127 6.48 22.79 -3.99
N ALA A 128 6.52 23.88 -4.76
CA ALA A 128 7.63 24.83 -4.81
C ALA A 128 7.52 25.93 -3.74
N CYS A 129 6.29 26.38 -3.42
CA CYS A 129 6.07 27.50 -2.50
C CYS A 129 5.92 27.11 -1.02
N CYS A 130 5.51 25.88 -0.72
CA CYS A 130 5.28 25.43 0.65
C CYS A 130 6.51 24.74 1.27
N ASP A 131 6.73 24.92 2.58
CA ASP A 131 7.74 24.15 3.34
C ASP A 131 7.18 22.86 3.96
N HIS A 132 5.87 22.80 4.17
CA HIS A 132 5.21 21.74 4.92
C HIS A 132 3.94 21.22 4.23
N GLY A 133 3.61 19.96 4.49
CA GLY A 133 2.33 19.36 4.10
C GLY A 133 2.47 17.96 3.51
N VAL A 134 1.34 17.41 3.08
CA VAL A 134 1.26 16.10 2.43
C VAL A 134 1.23 16.32 0.92
N ALA A 135 2.29 15.91 0.23
CA ALA A 135 2.39 16.05 -1.22
C ALA A 135 1.64 14.94 -1.97
N ALA A 136 1.61 13.71 -1.43
CA ALA A 136 0.94 12.59 -2.08
C ALA A 136 0.35 11.56 -1.10
N LYS A 137 -0.78 10.98 -1.49
CA LYS A 137 -1.46 9.86 -0.83
C LYS A 137 -1.17 8.58 -1.59
N LEU A 138 -0.69 7.54 -0.90
CA LEU A 138 -0.39 6.26 -1.54
C LEU A 138 -1.67 5.57 -2.05
N LYS A 139 -1.58 4.98 -3.24
CA LYS A 139 -2.59 4.12 -3.86
C LYS A 139 -2.17 2.65 -3.81
N ARG A 140 -0.91 2.35 -4.17
CA ARG A 140 -0.33 1.00 -4.11
C ARG A 140 1.17 1.05 -3.85
N VAL A 141 1.64 0.36 -2.82
CA VAL A 141 3.07 0.11 -2.61
C VAL A 141 3.54 -1.03 -3.52
N ILE A 142 4.72 -0.87 -4.10
CA ILE A 142 5.36 -1.84 -5.02
C ILE A 142 6.62 -2.42 -4.37
N MET A 143 7.51 -1.55 -3.88
CA MET A 143 8.76 -1.92 -3.24
C MET A 143 8.52 -2.66 -1.91
N GLU A 144 9.38 -3.64 -1.63
CA GLU A 144 9.33 -4.40 -0.39
C GLU A 144 9.63 -3.55 0.85
N ARG A 145 9.30 -4.10 2.02
CA ARG A 145 9.61 -3.48 3.31
C ARG A 145 11.05 -3.78 3.68
N ASP A 146 11.71 -2.84 4.35
CA ASP A 146 13.09 -2.97 4.83
C ASP A 146 14.20 -3.14 3.76
N THR A 147 13.89 -2.99 2.46
CA THR A 147 14.90 -2.76 1.39
C THR A 147 15.80 -1.55 1.69
N TYR A 148 15.26 -0.55 2.40
CA TYR A 148 15.99 0.63 2.88
C TYR A 148 15.93 0.73 4.42
N PRO A 149 16.98 1.21 5.09
CA PRO A 149 17.03 1.28 6.56
C PRO A 149 15.97 2.22 7.15
N ARG A 150 15.36 1.82 8.27
CA ARG A 150 14.36 2.62 9.00
C ARG A 150 15.01 3.86 9.63
N LYS A 151 14.80 5.03 9.02
CA LYS A 151 15.34 6.34 9.47
C LYS A 151 14.30 7.31 10.04
N TRP A 152 13.04 6.88 10.22
CA TRP A 152 12.01 7.72 10.84
C TRP A 152 12.35 8.01 12.32
N GLY A 153 12.06 9.23 12.78
CA GLY A 153 12.35 9.64 14.18
C GLY A 153 13.83 9.85 14.51
N LEU A 154 14.72 9.94 13.50
CA LEU A 154 16.12 10.39 13.62
C LEU A 154 16.35 11.83 13.10
N GLY A 155 15.31 12.52 12.60
CA GLY A 155 15.43 13.90 12.14
C GLY A 155 15.77 14.89 13.27
N PRO A 156 16.31 16.09 12.96
CA PRO A 156 16.82 17.03 13.98
C PRO A 156 15.82 17.35 15.10
N LYS A 157 14.58 17.70 14.75
CA LYS A 157 13.48 17.96 15.71
C LYS A 157 13.12 16.71 16.54
N ALA A 158 13.18 15.51 15.98
CA ALA A 158 12.88 14.27 16.70
C ALA A 158 14.01 13.88 17.67
N SER A 159 15.27 14.15 17.29
CA SER A 159 16.44 13.98 18.16
C SER A 159 16.41 14.97 19.33
N GLN A 160 16.16 16.27 19.04
CA GLN A 160 15.94 17.31 20.05
C GLN A 160 14.81 16.93 21.03
N LYS A 161 13.67 16.43 20.54
CA LYS A 161 12.58 15.95 21.40
C LYS A 161 13.06 14.85 22.36
N LYS A 162 13.79 13.85 21.85
CA LYS A 162 14.34 12.75 22.67
C LYS A 162 15.35 13.26 23.71
N MET A 163 16.25 14.17 23.32
CA MET A 163 17.21 14.80 24.23
C MET A 163 16.53 15.62 25.33
N LEU A 164 15.50 16.39 25.01
CA LEU A 164 14.75 17.18 26.01
C LEU A 164 13.95 16.30 26.99
N ILE A 165 13.43 15.15 26.53
CA ILE A 165 12.83 14.14 27.40
C ILE A 165 13.89 13.49 28.31
N GLN A 166 15.07 13.16 27.79
CA GLN A 166 16.20 12.66 28.61
C GLN A 166 16.69 13.71 29.63
N GLN A 167 16.63 15.00 29.31
CA GLN A 167 16.95 16.10 30.23
C GLN A 167 15.81 16.42 31.23
N GLY A 168 14.67 15.70 31.19
CA GLY A 168 13.52 15.96 32.06
C GLY A 168 12.77 17.27 31.78
N LYS A 169 13.10 17.97 30.69
CA LYS A 169 12.47 19.25 30.28
C LYS A 169 11.14 19.05 29.55
N LEU A 170 10.87 17.83 29.09
CA LEU A 170 9.56 17.38 28.64
C LEU A 170 9.17 16.10 29.38
N ASP A 171 7.86 15.88 29.51
CA ASP A 171 7.29 14.64 30.06
C ASP A 171 7.65 13.40 29.22
N LYS A 172 7.48 12.19 29.78
CA LYS A 172 7.70 10.89 29.12
C LYS A 172 6.96 10.74 27.78
N PHE A 173 5.79 11.38 27.64
CA PHE A 173 5.03 11.39 26.39
C PHE A 173 5.39 12.54 25.44
N GLY A 174 6.36 13.38 25.83
CA GLY A 174 6.83 14.51 25.05
C GLY A 174 5.81 15.65 24.94
N LYS A 175 5.05 15.88 26.02
CA LYS A 175 4.26 17.09 26.26
C LYS A 175 5.12 18.16 26.96
N PRO A 176 4.81 19.46 26.78
CA PRO A 176 5.42 20.52 27.57
C PRO A 176 5.13 20.36 29.07
N ASN A 177 6.11 20.73 29.88
CA ASN A 177 6.03 20.90 31.34
C ASN A 177 6.55 22.30 31.73
N GLU A 178 6.55 22.66 33.01
CA GLU A 178 7.02 23.99 33.47
C GLU A 178 8.48 24.30 33.08
N SER A 179 9.32 23.27 32.95
CA SER A 179 10.73 23.38 32.54
C SER A 179 10.99 23.38 31.01
N THR A 180 9.95 23.55 30.18
CA THR A 180 10.13 23.52 28.71
C THR A 180 10.72 24.84 28.19
N PRO A 181 11.79 24.82 27.37
CA PRO A 181 12.27 26.03 26.71
C PRO A 181 11.19 26.66 25.80
N SER A 182 11.04 27.99 25.86
CA SER A 182 10.10 28.75 25.01
C SER A 182 10.36 28.58 23.51
N GLU A 183 11.63 28.39 23.12
CA GLU A 183 12.02 28.04 21.75
C GLU A 183 11.39 26.73 21.26
N TRP A 184 11.17 25.75 22.15
CA TRP A 184 10.53 24.50 21.79
C TRP A 184 9.04 24.70 21.54
N LEU A 185 8.36 25.48 22.39
CA LEU A 185 6.94 25.81 22.24
C LEU A 185 6.65 26.53 20.92
N ASN A 186 7.47 27.53 20.58
CA ASN A 186 7.26 28.33 19.36
C ASN A 186 7.64 27.57 18.07
N SER A 187 8.53 26.58 18.13
CA SER A 187 9.11 25.93 16.95
C SER A 187 8.72 24.46 16.76
N TYR A 188 7.88 23.89 17.62
CA TYR A 188 7.35 22.53 17.48
C TYR A 188 5.86 22.56 17.12
N VAL A 189 5.54 22.14 15.90
CA VAL A 189 4.15 21.96 15.43
C VAL A 189 3.81 20.47 15.48
N ASP A 190 2.81 20.08 16.27
CA ASP A 190 2.34 18.69 16.33
C ASP A 190 1.24 18.43 15.30
N TYR A 191 1.63 17.89 14.15
CA TYR A 191 0.72 17.56 13.04
C TYR A 191 -0.29 16.43 13.34
N LYS A 192 -0.27 15.82 14.54
CA LYS A 192 -1.35 14.90 14.99
C LYS A 192 -2.55 15.64 15.57
N VAL A 193 -2.34 16.83 16.14
CA VAL A 193 -3.40 17.68 16.64
C VAL A 193 -3.89 18.52 15.47
N LYS A 194 -5.16 18.40 15.10
CA LYS A 194 -5.79 19.41 14.23
C LYS A 194 -5.73 20.72 15.00
N LYS A 195 -4.94 21.68 14.50
CA LYS A 195 -4.98 23.05 15.01
C LYS A 195 -6.29 23.64 14.52
N GLU A 196 -7.29 23.72 15.40
CA GLU A 196 -8.44 24.59 15.18
C GLU A 196 -7.89 26.02 15.10
N ALA A 197 -8.35 26.77 14.10
CA ALA A 197 -7.89 28.14 13.91
C ALA A 197 -8.61 29.03 14.91
N GLU A 198 -7.94 29.37 16.00
CA GLU A 198 -8.44 30.38 16.95
C GLU A 198 -8.54 31.73 16.24
N ASN A 199 -9.78 32.13 15.94
CA ASN A 199 -10.20 33.50 15.83
C ASN A 199 -11.49 33.63 16.68
N GLY A 200 -11.60 34.69 17.46
CA GLY A 200 -12.26 34.64 18.77
C GLY A 200 -13.80 34.60 18.83
N ASP A 201 -14.27 34.38 20.08
CA ASP A 201 -15.65 34.38 20.60
C ASP A 201 -16.61 33.28 20.08
N GLU A 202 -17.42 32.60 20.91
CA GLU A 202 -17.77 32.77 22.34
C GLU A 202 -17.63 31.46 23.15
N LYS A 203 -17.65 31.56 24.49
CA LYS A 203 -17.81 30.41 25.40
C LYS A 203 -19.25 29.88 25.41
N VAL A 204 -19.44 28.58 25.20
CA VAL A 204 -20.49 27.80 25.87
C VAL A 204 -19.92 26.44 26.30
N GLU A 205 -19.89 26.17 27.61
CA GLU A 205 -19.71 24.81 28.12
C GLU A 205 -21.02 24.03 27.97
N GLU A 206 -20.97 22.76 27.55
CA GLU A 206 -21.27 21.64 28.46
C GLU A 206 -21.21 20.25 27.78
N GLY A 207 -20.94 19.25 28.62
CA GLY A 207 -21.79 18.05 28.64
C GLY A 207 -21.62 17.02 27.51
N GLY A 208 -20.60 16.17 27.60
CA GLY A 208 -20.52 14.98 26.75
C GLY A 208 -21.69 14.01 26.96
N ARG A 209 -22.30 13.50 25.87
CA ARG A 209 -23.23 12.38 25.94
C ARG A 209 -22.98 11.26 24.92
N LYS A 210 -22.90 10.08 25.53
CA LYS A 210 -22.81 8.71 25.02
C LYS A 210 -23.76 8.42 23.84
N ARG A 211 -23.33 7.52 22.95
CA ARG A 211 -24.14 6.92 21.87
C ARG A 211 -25.48 6.36 22.37
N THR A 212 -26.58 6.69 21.68
CA THR A 212 -27.76 5.82 21.50
C THR A 212 -28.43 6.14 20.16
N ALA A 213 -28.97 5.12 19.49
CA ALA A 213 -29.71 5.25 18.24
C ALA A 213 -31.23 5.13 18.46
N SER A 214 -31.99 5.95 17.74
CA SER A 214 -33.44 5.80 17.50
C SER A 214 -33.83 6.86 16.45
N THR A 215 -34.05 6.49 15.19
CA THR A 215 -35.38 6.13 14.63
C THR A 215 -36.45 7.19 14.91
N ALA A 216 -36.66 8.08 13.95
CA ALA A 216 -37.76 9.04 13.94
C ALA A 216 -38.98 8.46 13.21
N ASN A 217 -40.15 8.67 13.79
CA ASN A 217 -41.50 8.64 13.22
C ASN A 217 -42.41 9.27 14.31
N ALA A 218 -43.43 10.07 14.02
CA ALA A 218 -44.00 10.45 12.72
C ALA A 218 -44.65 11.84 12.84
N GLU A 219 -44.98 12.46 11.70
CA GLU A 219 -46.29 13.10 11.49
C GLU A 219 -46.54 13.25 9.98
N ASP A 220 -47.71 12.81 9.55
CA ASP A 220 -48.23 12.72 8.17
C ASP A 220 -49.66 13.27 8.26
N PRO A 221 -50.19 14.04 7.27
CA PRO A 221 -50.86 13.36 6.17
C PRO A 221 -50.76 14.09 4.81
N ASN A 222 -50.64 13.35 3.69
CA ASN A 222 -51.80 13.08 2.81
C ASN A 222 -51.50 12.12 1.63
N ASN A 223 -52.55 11.35 1.30
CA ASN A 223 -52.83 10.65 0.05
C ASN A 223 -52.23 9.24 -0.22
N SER A 224 -53.16 8.31 -0.34
CA SER A 224 -53.11 6.87 -0.59
C SER A 224 -52.37 6.39 -1.86
N VAL A 225 -51.88 5.14 -1.87
CA VAL A 225 -52.60 3.93 -2.39
C VAL A 225 -51.93 2.64 -1.84
N GLU A 226 -52.73 1.58 -1.67
CA GLU A 226 -52.42 0.30 -1.00
C GLU A 226 -51.70 -0.73 -1.90
N VAL A 227 -50.86 -1.62 -1.31
CA VAL A 227 -50.94 -3.10 -1.52
C VAL A 227 -50.46 -3.85 -0.24
N LYS A 228 -51.16 -4.96 0.10
CA LYS A 228 -50.95 -5.93 1.21
C LYS A 228 -49.56 -6.61 1.14
N ALA A 229 -48.78 -6.81 2.21
CA ALA A 229 -48.98 -7.48 3.50
C ALA A 229 -48.89 -9.02 3.48
N GLU A 230 -47.88 -9.59 4.16
CA GLU A 230 -48.06 -10.77 5.02
C GLU A 230 -47.00 -10.89 6.14
N LYS A 231 -47.42 -11.43 7.30
CA LYS A 231 -46.61 -11.73 8.50
C LYS A 231 -46.74 -13.21 8.81
N LYS A 232 -45.66 -13.89 9.26
CA LYS A 232 -45.70 -14.64 10.53
C LYS A 232 -44.34 -15.14 11.04
N LYS A 233 -44.14 -14.96 12.36
CA LYS A 233 -43.12 -15.63 13.18
C LYS A 233 -43.50 -17.11 13.38
N LYS A 234 -42.51 -18.00 13.50
CA LYS A 234 -42.55 -19.08 14.51
C LYS A 234 -41.16 -19.27 15.14
N LYS A 235 -41.13 -19.93 16.30
CA LYS A 235 -40.14 -19.79 17.37
C LYS A 235 -39.70 -21.17 17.85
N LYS A 236 -38.42 -21.26 18.27
CA LYS A 236 -37.86 -22.18 19.29
C LYS A 236 -37.52 -23.64 18.91
N LYS A 237 -36.28 -23.98 19.29
CA LYS A 237 -35.79 -25.26 19.88
C LYS A 237 -35.94 -26.57 19.09
N ARG A 238 -34.78 -27.18 18.82
CA ARG A 238 -34.43 -28.48 19.41
C ARG A 238 -32.91 -28.61 19.52
N ASP A 239 -32.43 -29.01 20.70
CA ASP A 239 -31.06 -29.47 20.94
C ASP A 239 -31.06 -31.01 21.04
N THR A 240 -29.83 -31.53 21.11
CA THR A 240 -29.37 -32.84 21.64
C THR A 240 -29.54 -34.16 20.87
N GLU A 241 -28.35 -34.77 20.69
CA GLU A 241 -27.97 -36.18 20.85
C GLU A 241 -28.36 -37.24 19.79
N ALA A 242 -27.32 -37.79 19.13
CA ALA A 242 -26.81 -39.13 19.46
C ALA A 242 -25.39 -39.35 18.90
N GLU A 243 -24.43 -39.70 19.78
CA GLU A 243 -23.16 -40.34 19.41
C GLU A 243 -23.35 -41.87 19.37
N VAL A 244 -22.52 -42.59 18.59
CA VAL A 244 -22.13 -43.98 18.89
C VAL A 244 -20.65 -44.18 18.53
N ASP A 245 -19.96 -44.90 19.41
CA ASP A 245 -18.52 -45.13 19.51
C ASP A 245 -17.88 -46.11 18.50
N THR A 246 -16.62 -45.80 18.13
CA THR A 246 -15.31 -46.52 18.31
C THR A 246 -15.29 -48.08 18.50
N PRO A 247 -14.13 -48.82 18.57
CA PRO A 247 -12.71 -48.40 18.67
C PRO A 247 -11.63 -49.25 17.90
N ALA A 248 -10.36 -48.92 18.23
CA ALA A 248 -9.10 -49.71 18.14
C ALA A 248 -8.43 -49.82 16.74
N GLU A 249 -7.09 -49.98 16.56
CA GLU A 249 -5.86 -49.91 17.40
C GLU A 249 -4.62 -49.88 16.43
N ALA A 250 -3.34 -49.62 16.76
CA ALA A 250 -2.57 -49.25 17.97
C ALA A 250 -1.28 -48.44 17.56
N GLU A 251 -0.28 -48.30 18.45
CA GLU A 251 1.03 -47.63 18.20
C GLU A 251 2.26 -48.61 18.31
N PRO A 252 3.47 -48.27 18.83
CA PRO A 252 4.68 -48.09 18.01
C PRO A 252 5.90 -48.97 18.44
N VAL A 253 7.04 -48.86 17.74
CA VAL A 253 8.36 -49.38 18.21
C VAL A 253 9.50 -48.42 17.84
N ALA A 254 10.52 -48.33 18.69
CA ALA A 254 11.73 -47.50 18.55
C ALA A 254 13.01 -48.31 18.87
N GLU A 255 14.18 -47.69 18.63
CA GLU A 255 15.55 -48.12 19.00
C GLU A 255 16.07 -49.36 18.19
N ASP A 256 17.36 -49.51 17.84
CA ASP A 256 18.58 -49.14 18.56
C ASP A 256 19.82 -48.75 17.70
N ALA A 257 20.78 -48.16 18.43
CA ALA A 257 22.23 -47.95 18.28
C ALA A 257 23.04 -48.90 17.34
N ASP A 258 24.00 -48.45 16.51
CA ASP A 258 25.39 -47.94 16.74
C ASP A 258 26.46 -48.97 16.30
N THR A 259 27.52 -48.55 15.59
CA THR A 259 28.92 -49.07 15.62
C THR A 259 29.82 -48.57 14.47
N THR A 260 30.78 -47.70 14.84
CA THR A 260 32.24 -47.74 14.52
C THR A 260 32.81 -47.92 13.09
N ALA A 261 33.61 -46.91 12.70
CA ALA A 261 35.02 -46.97 12.24
C ALA A 261 35.42 -47.52 10.84
N ALA A 262 36.35 -46.76 10.21
CA ALA A 262 37.43 -47.12 9.24
C ALA A 262 37.12 -48.12 8.08
N ASP A 263 37.64 -47.97 6.86
CA ASP A 263 39.02 -47.61 6.52
C ASP A 263 39.18 -47.23 5.02
N ASP A 264 40.42 -46.92 4.63
CA ASP A 264 41.05 -47.08 3.31
C ASP A 264 40.55 -46.29 2.06
N SER A 265 41.21 -45.16 1.87
CA SER A 265 42.19 -44.91 0.78
C SER A 265 41.97 -45.41 -0.68
N VAL A 266 42.31 -44.50 -1.61
CA VAL A 266 42.96 -44.77 -2.91
C VAL A 266 42.21 -45.63 -3.96
N ARG A 267 41.59 -44.96 -4.95
CA ARG A 267 41.98 -45.09 -6.38
C ARG A 267 41.26 -44.17 -7.38
N LYS A 268 42.09 -43.57 -8.25
CA LYS A 268 41.85 -42.99 -9.59
C LYS A 268 41.00 -41.72 -9.68
#